data_AF-A0A7N0ZUD8-F1
#
_entry.id   AF-A0A7N0ZUD8-F1
#
_cell.length_a   1.000
_cell.length_b   1.000
_cell.length_c   1.000
_cell.angle_alpha   90.00
_cell.angle_beta   90.00
_cell.angle_gamma   90.00
#
_symmetry.space_group_name_H-M   'P 1'
#
loop_
_entity.id
_entity.type
_entity.pdbx_description
1 polymer ?
#
loop_
_entity_poly.entity_id
_entity_poly.type
_entity_poly.pdbx_seq_one_letter_code
_entity_poly.pdbx_strand_id
1 'polypeptide(L)'
;MATSLWIDRKEVWKSKARDFQLRLRNRFRVVVTDRRSRSIFVTDGYFSSTAQRWLHRFRDFRTQSLPSSNAFYRKRVIKDANAEEDSPLLRMIQAVAVPVIGNACHMFMKGLNRVHVYGVEHLHQALLNRPKNVPLLTVSNHVAAVDDPFVLAALLPPNVLLDAHSLRWTLCASDRCFTNPVTSAFFRCVKVLPVSRGEGIYQKGMDMAILKLNNGGWVHIFPEGSRSRDGGRTMGSAKKGVARLVMDADNIPTHISSDNVLPTV
;
A
#
# COMPACT_ATOMS: atom_id res chain seq x y z
N MET A 1 36.28 17.77 -3.46
CA MET A 1 34.82 17.96 -3.29
C MET A 1 33.98 16.72 -3.67
N ALA A 2 34.39 15.88 -4.64
CA ALA A 2 33.65 14.66 -4.96
C ALA A 2 33.73 13.58 -3.86
N THR A 3 34.87 13.41 -3.22
CA THR A 3 35.10 12.38 -2.19
C THR A 3 34.26 12.56 -0.92
N SER A 4 34.07 13.80 -0.45
CA SER A 4 33.23 14.09 0.73
C SER A 4 31.75 13.80 0.49
N LEU A 5 31.21 14.16 -0.69
CA LEU A 5 29.84 13.83 -1.12
C LEU A 5 29.56 12.33 -1.27
N TRP A 6 30.60 11.54 -1.57
CA TRP A 6 30.48 10.08 -1.67
C TRP A 6 30.57 9.39 -0.30
N ILE A 7 31.40 9.90 0.61
CA ILE A 7 31.50 9.41 1.99
C ILE A 7 30.20 9.69 2.73
N ASP A 8 29.68 10.91 2.63
CA ASP A 8 28.41 11.33 3.25
C ASP A 8 27.23 10.48 2.76
N ARG A 9 27.17 10.19 1.45
CA ARG A 9 26.16 9.27 0.90
C ARG A 9 26.28 7.86 1.45
N LYS A 10 27.48 7.30 1.57
CA LYS A 10 27.65 5.95 2.15
C LYS A 10 27.17 5.89 3.59
N GLU A 11 27.41 6.92 4.39
CA GLU A 11 26.98 6.97 5.79
C GLU A 11 25.46 7.12 5.93
N VAL A 12 24.83 7.99 5.12
CA VAL A 12 23.36 8.09 5.05
C VAL A 12 22.73 6.75 4.65
N TRP A 13 23.32 6.06 3.67
CA TRP A 13 22.82 4.76 3.22
C TRP A 13 22.92 3.67 4.29
N LYS A 14 24.06 3.60 5.00
CA LYS A 14 24.24 2.66 6.11
C LYS A 14 23.25 2.95 7.24
N SER A 15 23.01 4.22 7.56
CA SER A 15 22.05 4.63 8.59
C SER A 15 20.63 4.19 8.23
N LYS A 16 20.17 4.50 7.01
CA LYS A 16 18.84 4.05 6.52
C LYS A 16 18.70 2.52 6.55
N ALA A 17 19.74 1.79 6.13
CA ALA A 17 19.72 0.33 6.12
C ALA A 17 19.65 -0.27 7.54
N ARG A 18 20.36 0.32 8.51
CA ARG A 18 20.32 -0.12 9.92
C ARG A 18 18.95 0.14 10.56
N ASP A 19 18.37 1.32 10.37
CA ASP A 19 17.02 1.64 10.87
C ASP A 19 15.96 0.72 10.25
N PHE A 20 16.08 0.44 8.95
CA PHE A 20 15.24 -0.55 8.29
C PHE A 20 15.41 -1.97 8.89
N GLN A 21 16.64 -2.40 9.16
CA GLN A 21 16.88 -3.71 9.76
C GLN A 21 16.28 -3.84 11.17
N LEU A 22 16.34 -2.77 11.97
CA LEU A 22 15.77 -2.76 13.33
C LEU A 22 14.24 -2.85 13.32
N ARG A 23 13.58 -2.21 12.36
CA ARG A 23 12.11 -2.17 12.23
C ARG A 23 11.51 -3.42 11.57
N LEU A 24 12.31 -4.32 10.98
CA LEU A 24 11.86 -5.60 10.39
C LEU A 24 11.19 -6.58 11.39
N ARG A 25 11.22 -6.26 12.69
CA ARG A 25 10.62 -7.06 13.76
C ARG A 25 9.09 -7.01 13.78
N ASN A 26 8.48 -5.97 13.21
CA ASN A 26 7.02 -5.81 13.22
C ASN A 26 6.39 -6.57 12.06
N ARG A 27 5.92 -7.79 12.34
CA ARG A 27 5.24 -8.67 11.39
C ARG A 27 3.81 -8.97 11.82
N PHE A 28 2.91 -9.06 10.84
CA PHE A 28 1.58 -9.63 11.06
C PHE A 28 1.34 -10.80 10.11
N ARG A 29 0.43 -11.71 10.49
CA ARG A 29 0.11 -12.92 9.73
C ARG A 29 -1.37 -13.00 9.49
N VAL A 30 -1.78 -13.27 8.24
CA VAL A 30 -3.18 -13.52 7.88
C VAL A 30 -3.31 -14.96 7.45
N VAL A 31 -4.19 -15.71 8.12
CA VAL A 31 -4.51 -17.09 7.80
C VAL A 31 -6.00 -17.19 7.56
N VAL A 32 -6.39 -17.66 6.38
CA VAL A 32 -7.80 -17.93 6.07
C VAL A 32 -8.03 -19.43 6.13
N THR A 33 -9.05 -19.84 6.88
CA THR A 33 -9.48 -21.25 7.02
C THR A 33 -10.86 -21.43 6.37
N ASP A 34 -11.24 -22.69 6.14
CA ASP A 34 -12.33 -23.10 5.24
C ASP A 34 -13.68 -22.39 5.47
N ARG A 35 -14.53 -22.36 4.43
CA ARG A 35 -15.81 -21.62 4.40
C ARG A 35 -16.72 -22.06 5.56
N ARG A 36 -17.32 -21.09 6.26
CA ARG A 36 -18.32 -21.41 7.30
C ARG A 36 -19.52 -22.13 6.66
N SER A 37 -19.73 -23.39 7.01
CA SER A 37 -21.06 -24.02 6.92
C SER A 37 -21.98 -23.32 7.93
N ARG A 38 -23.14 -22.84 7.47
CA ARG A 38 -23.96 -21.85 8.20
C ARG A 38 -24.54 -22.40 9.51
N SER A 39 -24.46 -21.58 10.56
CA SER A 39 -25.54 -21.34 11.53
C SER A 39 -25.52 -19.85 11.86
N ILE A 40 -26.66 -19.18 11.62
CA ILE A 40 -26.85 -17.74 11.83
C ILE A 40 -27.11 -17.53 13.33
N PHE A 41 -26.19 -16.83 14.01
CA PHE A 41 -26.54 -16.09 15.21
C PHE A 41 -26.16 -14.63 15.00
N VAL A 42 -27.21 -13.81 14.91
CA VAL A 42 -27.16 -12.35 14.91
C VAL A 42 -26.84 -11.93 16.34
N THR A 43 -25.83 -11.08 16.51
CA THR A 43 -25.72 -10.27 17.72
C THR A 43 -25.63 -8.81 17.31
N ASP A 44 -26.62 -8.09 17.83
CA ASP A 44 -27.00 -6.70 17.64
C ASP A 44 -26.00 -5.72 18.30
N GLY A 45 -26.05 -4.44 17.92
CA GLY A 45 -25.66 -3.36 18.82
C GLY A 45 -24.80 -2.21 18.28
N TYR A 46 -25.47 -1.06 18.11
CA TYR A 46 -24.98 0.33 18.23
C TYR A 46 -24.31 1.03 17.04
N PHE A 47 -25.19 1.62 16.23
CA PHE A 47 -24.93 2.73 15.32
C PHE A 47 -25.60 3.99 15.91
N SER A 48 -24.84 5.02 16.30
CA SER A 48 -25.36 6.40 16.39
C SER A 48 -24.26 7.46 16.54
N SER A 49 -24.44 8.56 15.81
CA SER A 49 -23.83 9.88 15.94
C SER A 49 -22.37 10.05 15.48
N THR A 50 -22.16 10.16 14.17
CA THR A 50 -20.95 10.84 13.65
C THR A 50 -21.26 11.84 12.53
N ALA A 51 -22.54 12.13 12.27
CA ALA A 51 -22.97 13.10 11.27
C ALA A 51 -22.62 14.56 11.61
N GLN A 52 -22.30 14.88 12.88
CA GLN A 52 -21.93 16.24 13.30
C GLN A 52 -20.42 16.57 13.25
N ARG A 53 -19.56 15.64 12.83
CA ARG A 53 -18.10 15.86 12.79
C ARG A 53 -17.52 16.13 11.39
N TRP A 54 -18.39 16.25 10.38
CA TRP A 54 -18.04 16.28 8.95
C TRP A 54 -17.71 17.67 8.38
N LEU A 55 -18.09 18.77 9.02
CA LEU A 55 -17.96 20.11 8.43
C LEU A 55 -16.69 20.90 8.81
N HIS A 56 -15.74 20.32 9.55
CA HIS A 56 -14.54 21.06 10.00
C HIS A 56 -13.19 20.51 9.48
N ARG A 57 -13.19 19.50 8.58
CA ARG A 57 -11.95 18.87 8.06
C ARG A 57 -11.61 19.23 6.60
N PHE A 58 -12.37 20.13 5.96
CA PHE A 58 -12.19 20.48 4.54
C PHE A 58 -11.34 21.72 4.27
N ARG A 59 -10.52 22.16 5.22
CA ARG A 59 -9.64 23.31 5.02
C ARG A 59 -8.27 22.99 5.59
N ASP A 60 -7.36 22.59 4.70
CA ASP A 60 -5.93 22.90 4.72
C ASP A 60 -5.25 22.26 3.50
N PHE A 61 -5.13 23.05 2.43
CA PHE A 61 -4.29 22.74 1.28
C PHE A 61 -3.21 23.82 1.16
N ARG A 62 -1.99 23.50 1.61
CA ARG A 62 -0.69 23.94 1.05
C ARG A 62 0.43 23.67 2.05
N THR A 63 1.49 22.98 1.62
CA THR A 63 2.91 23.45 1.50
C THR A 63 3.81 22.24 1.25
N GLN A 64 4.48 22.21 0.09
CA GLN A 64 5.91 22.48 -0.13
C GLN A 64 6.87 21.50 0.56
N SER A 65 7.61 20.74 -0.24
CA SER A 65 8.83 20.04 0.18
C SER A 65 9.98 20.36 -0.78
N LEU A 66 11.13 20.69 -0.19
CA LEU A 66 12.40 21.02 -0.84
C LEU A 66 13.04 19.80 -1.54
N PRO A 67 13.86 19.99 -2.58
CA PRO A 67 14.39 18.88 -3.37
C PRO A 67 15.72 18.36 -2.84
N SER A 68 15.87 17.03 -2.84
CA SER A 68 17.15 16.33 -2.80
C SER A 68 17.22 15.30 -3.95
N SER A 69 18.26 15.49 -4.79
CA SER A 69 18.89 14.68 -5.87
C SER A 69 18.20 13.36 -6.32
N ASN A 70 17.89 13.05 -7.59
CA ASN A 70 18.32 13.53 -8.92
C ASN A 70 17.23 14.38 -9.59
N ALA A 71 17.42 15.71 -9.61
CA ALA A 71 16.35 16.65 -9.88
C ALA A 71 15.73 16.55 -11.30
N PHE A 72 16.46 16.14 -12.33
CA PHE A 72 15.96 16.29 -13.71
C PHE A 72 15.01 15.16 -14.16
N TYR A 73 15.43 13.90 -14.02
CA TYR A 73 14.57 12.74 -14.32
C TYR A 73 13.35 12.68 -13.38
N ARG A 74 13.59 12.88 -12.07
CA ARG A 74 12.53 12.96 -11.05
C ARG A 74 11.54 14.09 -11.36
N LYS A 75 11.99 15.30 -11.72
CA LYS A 75 11.09 16.45 -11.98
C LYS A 75 10.22 16.28 -13.23
N ARG A 76 10.74 15.68 -14.31
CA ARG A 76 9.94 15.40 -15.51
C ARG A 76 8.91 14.31 -15.23
N VAL A 77 9.34 13.19 -14.64
CA VAL A 77 8.45 12.07 -14.27
C VAL A 77 7.39 12.50 -13.26
N ILE A 78 7.74 13.28 -12.22
CA ILE A 78 6.79 13.83 -11.23
C ILE A 78 5.78 14.75 -11.90
N LYS A 79 6.22 15.65 -12.80
CA LYS A 79 5.33 16.59 -13.49
C LYS A 79 4.29 15.85 -14.34
N ASP A 80 4.72 14.85 -15.09
CA ASP A 80 3.86 14.10 -16.00
C ASP A 80 2.99 13.07 -15.25
N ALA A 81 3.47 12.48 -14.15
CA ALA A 81 2.71 11.59 -13.29
C ALA A 81 1.62 12.31 -12.49
N ASN A 82 1.89 13.50 -11.96
CA ASN A 82 0.89 14.31 -11.26
C ASN A 82 -0.23 14.78 -12.21
N ALA A 83 0.11 15.13 -13.45
CA ALA A 83 -0.89 15.65 -14.40
C ALA A 83 -1.98 14.62 -14.79
N GLU A 84 -1.62 13.33 -14.85
CA GLU A 84 -2.55 12.26 -15.25
C GLU A 84 -3.33 11.68 -14.05
N GLU A 85 -2.74 11.63 -12.85
CA GLU A 85 -3.35 11.05 -11.63
C GLU A 85 -4.04 12.04 -10.69
N ASP A 86 -3.70 13.34 -10.72
CA ASP A 86 -4.32 14.35 -9.84
C ASP A 86 -5.62 14.93 -10.41
N SER A 87 -6.20 14.29 -11.44
CA SER A 87 -7.51 14.67 -11.97
C SER A 87 -8.55 14.66 -10.84
N PRO A 88 -9.24 15.79 -10.58
CA PRO A 88 -10.29 15.86 -9.56
C PRO A 88 -11.38 14.79 -9.76
N LEU A 89 -11.67 14.46 -11.02
CA LEU A 89 -12.60 13.41 -11.40
C LEU A 89 -12.12 12.03 -10.93
N LEU A 90 -10.84 11.70 -11.15
CA LEU A 90 -10.28 10.42 -10.72
C LEU A 90 -10.32 10.30 -9.19
N ARG A 91 -10.02 11.38 -8.47
CA ARG A 91 -10.11 11.41 -7.00
C ARG A 91 -11.54 11.21 -6.50
N MET A 92 -12.53 11.82 -7.17
CA MET A 92 -13.95 11.63 -6.85
C MET A 92 -14.38 10.19 -7.10
N ILE A 93 -13.98 9.59 -8.23
CA ILE A 93 -14.27 8.19 -8.54
C ILE A 93 -13.62 7.28 -7.48
N GLN A 94 -12.35 7.50 -7.15
CA GLN A 94 -11.64 6.75 -6.11
C GLN A 94 -12.33 6.84 -4.74
N ALA A 95 -12.83 8.03 -4.38
CA ALA A 95 -13.55 8.26 -3.12
C ALA A 95 -14.84 7.44 -2.99
N VAL A 96 -15.39 6.96 -4.11
CA VAL A 96 -16.58 6.10 -4.14
C VAL A 96 -16.20 4.63 -4.36
N ALA A 97 -15.39 4.33 -5.39
CA ALA A 97 -15.09 2.97 -5.79
C ALA A 97 -14.31 2.19 -4.72
N VAL A 98 -13.31 2.85 -4.09
CA VAL A 98 -12.45 2.18 -3.11
C VAL A 98 -13.24 1.76 -1.86
N PRO A 99 -14.06 2.62 -1.24
CA PRO A 99 -14.91 2.20 -0.13
C PRO A 99 -15.90 1.11 -0.48
N VAL A 100 -16.55 1.19 -1.65
CA VAL A 100 -17.55 0.19 -2.08
C VAL A 100 -16.90 -1.18 -2.23
N ILE A 101 -15.78 -1.26 -2.97
CA ILE A 101 -15.07 -2.52 -3.19
C ILE A 101 -14.46 -3.03 -1.87
N GLY A 102 -13.87 -2.14 -1.07
CA GLY A 102 -13.29 -2.48 0.22
C GLY A 102 -14.31 -3.09 1.18
N ASN A 103 -15.52 -2.51 1.27
CA ASN A 103 -16.60 -3.04 2.11
C ASN A 103 -17.16 -4.35 1.57
N ALA A 104 -17.34 -4.49 0.26
CA ALA A 104 -17.76 -5.76 -0.33
C ALA A 104 -16.75 -6.89 0.00
N CYS A 105 -15.46 -6.60 -0.12
CA CYS A 105 -14.38 -7.52 0.27
C CYS A 105 -14.40 -7.80 1.78
N HIS A 106 -14.67 -6.80 2.61
CA HIS A 106 -14.74 -6.96 4.07
C HIS A 106 -15.88 -7.89 4.48
N MET A 107 -17.06 -7.68 3.90
CA MET A 107 -18.24 -8.53 4.10
C MET A 107 -17.97 -9.96 3.65
N PHE A 108 -17.32 -10.15 2.50
CA PHE A 108 -16.92 -11.47 2.04
C PHE A 108 -15.93 -12.14 3.00
N MET A 109 -14.86 -11.44 3.37
CA MET A 109 -13.79 -12.00 4.19
C MET A 109 -14.24 -12.29 5.63
N LYS A 110 -14.91 -11.35 6.30
CA LYS A 110 -15.34 -11.55 7.70
C LYS A 110 -16.69 -12.26 7.83
N GLY A 111 -17.56 -12.16 6.82
CA GLY A 111 -18.89 -12.77 6.85
C GLY A 111 -18.93 -14.21 6.35
N LEU A 112 -18.23 -14.52 5.26
CA LEU A 112 -18.30 -15.83 4.59
C LEU A 112 -17.08 -16.72 4.85
N ASN A 113 -15.99 -16.16 5.36
CA ASN A 113 -14.75 -16.89 5.62
C ASN A 113 -14.38 -16.82 7.11
N ARG A 114 -13.59 -17.80 7.58
CA ARG A 114 -13.00 -17.76 8.92
C ARG A 114 -11.56 -17.27 8.81
N VAL A 115 -11.36 -15.99 9.13
CA VAL A 115 -10.06 -15.33 9.04
C VAL A 115 -9.44 -15.20 10.43
N HIS A 116 -8.22 -15.70 10.57
CA HIS A 116 -7.38 -15.52 11.74
C HIS A 116 -6.27 -14.53 11.39
N VAL A 117 -6.21 -13.42 12.13
CA VAL A 117 -5.17 -12.40 11.97
C VAL A 117 -4.37 -12.32 13.26
N TYR A 118 -3.06 -12.44 13.15
CA TYR A 118 -2.11 -12.28 14.25
C TYR A 118 -1.27 -11.04 13.98
N GLY A 119 -0.94 -10.25 15.00
CA GLY A 119 -0.04 -9.11 14.82
C GLY A 119 -0.71 -7.82 14.31
N VAL A 120 -2.05 -7.80 14.18
CA VAL A 120 -2.79 -6.71 13.51
C VAL A 120 -2.65 -5.37 14.22
N GLU A 121 -2.44 -5.40 15.53
CA GLU A 121 -2.24 -4.23 16.38
C GLU A 121 -1.06 -3.36 15.92
N HIS A 122 0.01 -3.96 15.41
CA HIS A 122 1.14 -3.23 14.83
C HIS A 122 0.72 -2.43 13.59
N LEU A 123 -0.13 -3.04 12.74
CA LEU A 123 -0.68 -2.39 11.56
C LEU A 123 -1.66 -1.28 11.96
N HIS A 124 -2.56 -1.54 12.90
CA HIS A 124 -3.52 -0.53 13.38
C HIS A 124 -2.81 0.66 14.03
N GLN A 125 -1.78 0.43 14.83
CA GLN A 125 -0.98 1.50 15.42
C GLN A 125 -0.30 2.34 14.35
N ALA A 126 0.29 1.71 13.32
CA ALA A 126 0.92 2.43 12.21
C ALA A 126 -0.06 3.07 11.22
N LEU A 127 -1.36 2.76 11.31
CA LEU A 127 -2.39 3.43 10.50
C LEU A 127 -3.06 4.56 11.25
N LEU A 128 -3.45 4.33 12.51
CA LEU A 128 -4.24 5.27 13.30
C LEU A 128 -3.39 6.32 14.02
N ASN A 129 -2.20 5.93 14.49
CA ASN A 129 -1.33 6.80 15.32
C ASN A 129 -0.09 7.30 14.56
N ARG A 130 -0.04 7.10 13.25
CA ARG A 130 1.08 7.54 12.42
C ARG A 130 1.12 9.08 12.36
N PRO A 131 2.28 9.71 12.65
CA PRO A 131 2.40 11.15 12.52
C PRO A 131 2.12 11.60 11.09
N LYS A 132 1.60 12.82 10.94
CA LYS A 132 1.39 13.43 9.61
C LYS A 132 2.73 13.46 8.86
N ASN A 133 2.67 13.22 7.55
CA ASN A 133 3.83 13.21 6.64
C ASN A 133 4.85 12.08 6.86
N VAL A 134 4.57 11.09 7.73
CA VAL A 134 5.41 9.89 7.84
C VAL A 134 4.89 8.82 6.87
N PRO A 135 5.70 8.36 5.90
CA PRO A 135 5.25 7.34 4.97
C PRO A 135 5.05 5.97 5.62
N LEU A 136 4.16 5.17 5.05
CA LEU A 136 3.94 3.78 5.42
C LEU A 136 4.21 2.88 4.21
N LEU A 137 5.05 1.87 4.39
CA LEU A 137 5.33 0.84 3.39
C LEU A 137 4.92 -0.51 3.94
N THR A 138 3.89 -1.13 3.37
CA THR A 138 3.53 -2.51 3.72
C THR A 138 4.08 -3.47 2.67
N VAL A 139 4.65 -4.58 3.13
CA VAL A 139 5.22 -5.62 2.27
C VAL A 139 4.53 -6.94 2.59
N SER A 140 4.03 -7.65 1.59
CA SER A 140 3.47 -8.99 1.82
C SER A 140 3.82 -9.96 0.72
N ASN A 141 3.84 -11.26 1.03
CA ASN A 141 3.92 -12.28 -0.01
C ASN A 141 2.66 -12.32 -0.87
N HIS A 142 2.81 -12.83 -2.09
CA HIS A 142 1.73 -12.87 -3.07
C HIS A 142 1.36 -14.32 -3.39
N VAL A 143 0.22 -14.78 -2.92
CA VAL A 143 -0.33 -16.11 -3.14
C VAL A 143 -1.36 -16.09 -4.28
N ALA A 144 -2.32 -15.17 -4.26
CA ALA A 144 -3.40 -15.09 -5.24
C ALA A 144 -3.61 -13.67 -5.80
N ALA A 145 -4.25 -13.57 -6.97
CA ALA A 145 -4.49 -12.27 -7.62
C ALA A 145 -5.41 -11.34 -6.78
N VAL A 146 -6.22 -11.92 -5.89
CA VAL A 146 -7.17 -11.22 -5.01
C VAL A 146 -6.60 -10.89 -3.64
N ASP A 147 -5.33 -11.20 -3.37
CA ASP A 147 -4.69 -10.92 -2.09
C ASP A 147 -4.83 -9.46 -1.71
N ASP A 148 -4.57 -8.58 -2.67
CA ASP A 148 -4.49 -7.15 -2.47
C ASP A 148 -5.79 -6.58 -1.85
N PRO A 149 -6.98 -6.74 -2.47
CA PRO A 149 -8.23 -6.27 -1.86
C PRO A 149 -8.66 -7.08 -0.62
N PHE A 150 -8.45 -8.40 -0.59
CA PHE A 150 -8.99 -9.26 0.47
C PHE A 150 -8.18 -9.22 1.77
N VAL A 151 -6.85 -9.27 1.67
CA VAL A 151 -5.95 -9.13 2.82
C VAL A 151 -6.17 -7.76 3.44
N LEU A 152 -6.23 -6.70 2.62
CA LEU A 152 -6.52 -5.35 3.09
C LEU A 152 -7.87 -5.29 3.84
N ALA A 153 -8.92 -5.83 3.26
CA ALA A 153 -10.25 -5.80 3.84
C ALA A 153 -10.36 -6.62 5.14
N ALA A 154 -9.64 -7.74 5.25
CA ALA A 154 -9.60 -8.54 6.47
C ALA A 154 -8.90 -7.81 7.62
N LEU A 155 -7.83 -7.06 7.31
CA LEU A 155 -6.98 -6.39 8.28
C LEU A 155 -7.55 -5.07 8.79
N LEU A 156 -8.23 -4.31 7.94
CA LEU A 156 -8.61 -2.95 8.27
C LEU A 156 -9.94 -2.85 9.01
N PRO A 157 -10.04 -1.89 9.95
CA PRO A 157 -11.33 -1.55 10.53
C PRO A 157 -12.20 -0.80 9.49
N PRO A 158 -13.54 -0.95 9.54
CA PRO A 158 -14.45 -0.38 8.53
C PRO A 158 -14.32 1.13 8.34
N ASN A 159 -14.05 1.87 9.42
CA ASN A 159 -13.84 3.32 9.36
C ASN A 159 -12.67 3.74 8.47
N VAL A 160 -11.59 2.96 8.43
CA VAL A 160 -10.43 3.21 7.55
C VAL A 160 -10.72 2.76 6.12
N LEU A 161 -11.49 1.68 5.94
CA LEU A 161 -11.92 1.22 4.61
C LEU A 161 -12.81 2.24 3.88
N LEU A 162 -13.55 3.07 4.63
CA LEU A 162 -14.39 4.12 4.08
C LEU A 162 -13.60 5.37 3.65
N ASP A 163 -12.35 5.52 4.07
CA ASP A 163 -11.50 6.65 3.71
C ASP A 163 -10.51 6.29 2.59
N ALA A 164 -10.94 6.51 1.35
CA ALA A 164 -10.12 6.27 0.17
C ALA A 164 -8.77 7.01 0.19
N HIS A 165 -8.67 8.16 0.87
CA HIS A 165 -7.44 8.94 0.92
C HIS A 165 -6.40 8.26 1.80
N SER A 166 -6.82 7.74 2.95
CA SER A 166 -5.96 7.04 3.92
C SER A 166 -5.56 5.64 3.47
N LEU A 167 -6.25 5.05 2.49
CA LEU A 167 -5.92 3.74 1.96
C LEU A 167 -4.68 3.73 1.06
N ARG A 168 -4.04 2.57 0.99
CA ARG A 168 -2.79 2.36 0.25
C ARG A 168 -2.92 2.51 -1.25
N TRP A 169 -1.81 2.87 -1.87
CA TRP A 169 -1.51 2.57 -3.27
C TRP A 169 -0.84 1.21 -3.37
N THR A 170 -1.14 0.43 -4.40
CA THR A 170 -0.48 -0.87 -4.63
C THR A 170 0.22 -0.91 -5.97
N LEU A 171 1.18 -1.81 -6.12
CA LEU A 171 1.93 -1.99 -7.36
C LEU A 171 1.45 -3.29 -8.03
N CYS A 172 0.98 -3.19 -9.27
CA CYS A 172 0.60 -4.35 -10.08
C CYS A 172 1.39 -4.39 -11.40
N ALA A 173 1.63 -5.60 -11.89
CA ALA A 173 2.30 -5.81 -13.16
C ALA A 173 1.47 -5.27 -14.34
N SER A 174 2.09 -4.43 -15.19
CA SER A 174 1.43 -3.78 -16.32
C SER A 174 0.83 -4.79 -17.32
N ASP A 175 1.54 -5.90 -17.57
CA ASP A 175 1.12 -7.01 -18.42
C ASP A 175 -0.08 -7.80 -17.88
N ARG A 176 -0.53 -7.51 -16.66
CA ARG A 176 -1.67 -8.17 -16.00
C ARG A 176 -2.83 -7.23 -15.78
N CYS A 177 -2.58 -6.12 -15.11
CA CYS A 177 -3.62 -5.17 -14.72
C CYS A 177 -3.90 -4.12 -15.81
N PHE A 178 -2.96 -3.84 -16.71
CA PHE A 178 -3.02 -2.68 -17.61
C PHE A 178 -2.94 -3.08 -19.08
N THR A 179 -3.63 -4.17 -19.44
CA THR A 179 -3.59 -4.75 -20.79
C THR A 179 -4.54 -4.07 -21.78
N ASN A 180 -5.65 -3.50 -21.29
CA ASN A 180 -6.61 -2.77 -22.12
C ASN A 180 -7.10 -1.50 -21.42
N PRO A 181 -7.70 -0.53 -22.14
CA PRO A 181 -8.10 0.75 -21.56
C PRO A 181 -9.12 0.62 -20.41
N VAL A 182 -10.05 -0.33 -20.51
CA VAL A 182 -11.11 -0.56 -19.50
C VAL A 182 -10.52 -1.06 -18.19
N THR A 183 -9.72 -2.12 -18.24
CA THR A 183 -9.02 -2.67 -17.06
C THR A 183 -8.04 -1.65 -16.49
N SER A 184 -7.30 -0.94 -17.34
CA SER A 184 -6.39 0.11 -16.91
C SER A 184 -7.11 1.23 -16.15
N ALA A 185 -8.27 1.67 -16.65
CA ALA A 185 -9.10 2.66 -15.96
C ALA A 185 -9.59 2.13 -14.61
N PHE A 186 -10.10 0.89 -14.57
CA PHE A 186 -10.55 0.25 -13.34
C PHE A 186 -9.43 0.21 -12.28
N PHE A 187 -8.25 -0.30 -12.63
CA PHE A 187 -7.13 -0.43 -11.70
C PHE A 187 -6.59 0.93 -11.22
N ARG A 188 -6.60 1.97 -12.07
CA ARG A 188 -6.33 3.37 -11.63
C ARG A 188 -7.37 3.87 -10.63
N CYS A 189 -8.65 3.58 -10.86
CA CYS A 189 -9.75 3.95 -9.96
C CYS A 189 -9.67 3.25 -8.60
N VAL A 190 -8.98 2.11 -8.49
CA VAL A 190 -8.74 1.41 -7.22
C VAL A 190 -7.33 1.60 -6.66
N LYS A 191 -6.64 2.67 -7.07
CA LYS A 191 -5.32 3.10 -6.55
C LYS A 191 -4.19 2.10 -6.81
N VAL A 192 -4.17 1.52 -8.01
CA VAL A 192 -3.11 0.60 -8.45
C VAL A 192 -2.17 1.32 -9.40
N LEU A 193 -0.88 1.21 -9.13
CA LEU A 193 0.22 1.77 -9.90
C LEU A 193 0.81 0.68 -10.83
N PRO A 194 0.99 0.98 -12.13
CA PRO A 194 1.54 0.03 -13.09
C PRO A 194 3.06 -0.12 -12.92
N VAL A 195 3.55 -1.36 -12.91
CA VAL A 195 4.98 -1.70 -12.87
C VAL A 195 5.28 -2.72 -13.95
N SER A 196 6.23 -2.43 -14.82
CA SER A 196 6.68 -3.35 -15.86
C SER A 196 7.68 -4.35 -15.28
N ARG A 197 7.46 -5.64 -15.55
CA ARG A 197 8.42 -6.69 -15.20
C ARG A 197 9.56 -6.69 -16.22
N GLY A 198 10.79 -6.84 -15.74
CA GLY A 198 11.98 -6.88 -16.59
C GLY A 198 12.63 -5.52 -16.87
N GLU A 199 11.93 -4.40 -16.66
CA GLU A 199 12.48 -3.04 -16.87
C GLU A 199 13.42 -2.56 -15.74
N GLY A 200 13.63 -3.38 -14.71
CA GLY A 200 14.47 -3.03 -13.56
C GLY A 200 13.75 -2.17 -12.50
N ILE A 201 14.53 -1.61 -11.56
CA ILE A 201 13.99 -0.86 -10.40
C ILE A 201 13.80 0.63 -10.65
N TYR A 202 14.32 1.15 -11.76
CA TYR A 202 14.24 2.57 -12.15
C TYR A 202 13.21 2.70 -13.28
N GLN A 203 11.94 2.82 -12.89
CA GLN A 203 10.82 2.87 -13.83
C GLN A 203 9.70 3.77 -13.28
N LYS A 204 8.83 4.27 -14.17
CA LYS A 204 7.78 5.25 -13.85
C LYS A 204 6.91 4.81 -12.67
N GLY A 205 6.47 3.55 -12.64
CA GLY A 205 5.64 3.02 -11.54
C GLY A 205 6.31 3.08 -10.16
N MET A 206 7.61 2.78 -10.10
CA MET A 206 8.38 2.86 -8.86
C MET A 206 8.60 4.30 -8.43
N ASP A 207 8.86 5.21 -9.38
CA ASP A 207 8.99 6.64 -9.08
C ASP A 207 7.68 7.25 -8.56
N MET A 208 6.55 6.83 -9.11
CA MET A 208 5.23 7.22 -8.63
C MET A 208 4.98 6.70 -7.20
N ALA A 209 5.37 5.46 -6.90
CA ALA A 209 5.29 4.93 -5.54
C ALA A 209 6.16 5.74 -4.55
N ILE A 210 7.39 6.08 -4.92
CA ILE A 210 8.26 6.95 -4.12
C ILE A 210 7.62 8.32 -3.90
N LEU A 211 6.98 8.90 -4.92
CA LEU A 211 6.28 10.17 -4.78
C LEU A 211 5.12 10.08 -3.78
N LYS A 212 4.31 9.01 -3.83
CA LYS A 212 3.24 8.79 -2.83
C LYS A 212 3.82 8.65 -1.41
N LEU A 213 4.95 7.96 -1.25
CA LEU A 213 5.65 7.86 0.04
C LEU A 213 6.18 9.23 0.51
N ASN A 214 6.80 10.02 -0.37
CA ASN A 214 7.33 11.34 -0.02
C ASN A 214 6.22 12.30 0.44
N ASN A 215 5.00 12.13 -0.06
CA ASN A 215 3.82 12.87 0.39
C ASN A 215 3.19 12.32 1.69
N GLY A 216 3.88 11.43 2.41
CA GLY A 216 3.37 10.79 3.64
C GLY A 216 2.32 9.70 3.40
N GLY A 217 2.15 9.28 2.15
CA GLY A 217 1.16 8.28 1.77
C GLY A 217 1.47 6.87 2.28
N TRP A 218 0.63 5.94 1.87
CA TRP A 218 0.79 4.51 2.15
C TRP A 218 0.96 3.76 0.82
N VAL A 219 2.04 3.00 0.69
CA VAL A 219 2.30 2.10 -0.45
C VAL A 219 2.37 0.66 0.02
N HIS A 220 1.84 -0.24 -0.80
CA HIS A 220 1.96 -1.68 -0.64
C HIS A 220 2.71 -2.30 -1.82
N ILE A 221 3.52 -3.31 -1.52
CA ILE A 221 4.26 -4.04 -2.54
C ILE A 221 4.35 -5.53 -2.21
N PHE A 222 4.20 -6.33 -3.25
CA PHE A 222 4.53 -7.75 -3.24
C PHE A 222 5.98 -7.93 -3.74
N PRO A 223 6.95 -8.19 -2.85
CA PRO A 223 8.37 -8.09 -3.19
C PRO A 223 8.82 -9.18 -4.15
N GLU A 224 8.09 -10.29 -4.25
CA GLU A 224 8.38 -11.41 -5.16
C GLU A 224 8.24 -11.01 -6.64
N GLY A 225 7.35 -10.05 -6.92
CA GLY A 225 7.00 -9.62 -8.28
C GLY A 225 6.15 -10.63 -9.07
N SER A 226 5.88 -11.81 -8.52
CA SER A 226 5.02 -12.86 -9.07
C SER A 226 4.21 -13.52 -7.95
N ARG A 227 3.18 -14.29 -8.32
CA ARG A 227 2.45 -15.14 -7.38
C ARG A 227 3.28 -16.37 -7.04
N SER A 228 3.12 -16.88 -5.83
CA SER A 228 3.66 -18.17 -5.41
C SER A 228 3.14 -19.29 -6.33
N ARG A 229 4.02 -20.23 -6.65
CA ARG A 229 3.72 -21.41 -7.48
C ARG A 229 3.21 -22.59 -6.67
N ASP A 230 3.39 -22.57 -5.35
CA ASP A 230 3.10 -23.67 -4.44
C ASP A 230 2.00 -23.34 -3.42
N GLY A 231 1.23 -22.28 -3.68
CA GLY A 231 0.12 -21.87 -2.80
C GLY A 231 0.59 -21.17 -1.51
N GLY A 232 1.79 -20.59 -1.52
CA GLY A 232 2.35 -19.90 -0.35
C GLY A 232 2.99 -20.82 0.68
N ARG A 233 3.33 -22.07 0.30
CA ARG A 233 4.10 -22.98 1.16
C ARG A 233 5.53 -22.51 1.30
N THR A 234 6.09 -21.92 0.24
CA THR A 234 7.40 -21.27 0.25
C THR A 234 7.28 -19.80 -0.16
N MET A 235 8.13 -18.98 0.46
CA MET A 235 8.25 -17.57 0.14
C MET A 235 9.19 -17.40 -1.05
N GLY A 236 8.73 -16.70 -2.08
CA GLY A 236 9.59 -16.34 -3.21
C GLY A 236 10.71 -15.39 -2.81
N SER A 237 11.77 -15.34 -3.63
CA SER A 237 12.87 -14.39 -3.42
C SER A 237 12.38 -12.94 -3.56
N ALA A 238 12.58 -12.12 -2.53
CA ALA A 238 12.31 -10.69 -2.60
C ALA A 238 13.21 -10.01 -3.65
N LYS A 239 12.60 -9.23 -4.56
CA LYS A 239 13.29 -8.40 -5.55
C LYS A 239 13.75 -7.09 -4.92
N LYS A 240 14.67 -6.41 -5.61
CA LYS A 240 15.31 -5.16 -5.15
C LYS A 240 14.37 -3.94 -5.06
N GLY A 241 13.12 -4.06 -5.52
CA GLY A 241 12.16 -2.94 -5.55
C GLY A 241 11.84 -2.36 -4.17
N VAL A 242 11.73 -3.20 -3.14
CA VAL A 242 11.50 -2.72 -1.75
C VAL A 242 12.67 -1.84 -1.28
N ALA A 243 13.91 -2.26 -1.56
CA ALA A 243 15.08 -1.49 -1.19
C ALA A 243 15.08 -0.11 -1.87
N ARG A 244 14.70 -0.04 -3.16
CA ARG A 244 14.51 1.24 -3.87
C ARG A 244 13.49 2.14 -3.14
N LEU A 245 12.32 1.61 -2.78
CA LEU A 245 11.28 2.41 -2.09
C LEU A 245 11.77 2.98 -0.76
N VAL A 246 12.51 2.19 0.02
CA VAL A 246 13.03 2.62 1.34
C VAL A 246 14.17 3.64 1.19
N MET A 247 15.08 3.42 0.25
CA MET A 247 16.30 4.23 0.14
C MET A 247 16.05 5.59 -0.50
N ASP A 248 15.16 5.64 -1.49
CA ASP A 248 14.90 6.84 -2.29
C ASP A 248 13.70 7.66 -1.84
N ALA A 249 12.90 7.13 -0.91
CA ALA A 249 12.00 7.97 -0.15
C ALA A 249 12.79 9.00 0.67
N ASP A 250 12.30 10.23 0.69
CA ASP A 250 12.96 11.34 1.37
C ASP A 250 13.02 11.06 2.89
N ASN A 251 11.93 10.53 3.44
CA ASN A 251 11.84 9.99 4.79
C ASN A 251 11.83 8.46 4.78
N ILE A 252 12.48 7.83 5.75
CA ILE A 252 12.42 6.37 5.92
C ILE A 252 10.97 6.00 6.26
N PRO A 253 10.29 5.19 5.43
CA PRO A 253 8.93 4.77 5.73
C PRO A 253 8.89 3.93 7.00
N THR A 254 7.85 4.10 7.82
CA THR A 254 7.46 3.04 8.75
C THR A 254 7.09 1.83 7.90
N HIS A 255 7.68 0.67 8.17
CA HIS A 255 7.37 -0.54 7.41
C HIS A 255 6.77 -1.63 8.27
N ILE A 256 5.88 -2.39 7.64
CA ILE A 256 5.24 -3.54 8.25
C ILE A 256 5.24 -4.66 7.22
N SER A 257 5.79 -5.80 7.61
CA SER A 257 5.82 -6.99 6.76
C SER A 257 4.67 -7.92 7.14
N SER A 258 4.11 -8.63 6.18
CA SER A 258 3.17 -9.70 6.46
C SER A 258 3.43 -10.98 5.69
N ASP A 259 3.08 -12.07 6.34
CA ASP A 259 3.11 -13.41 5.79
C ASP A 259 1.65 -13.90 5.67
N ASN A 260 1.13 -13.90 4.45
CA ASN A 260 -0.22 -14.31 4.10
C ASN A 260 -0.24 -15.79 3.76
N VAL A 261 -1.18 -16.53 4.36
CA VAL A 261 -1.50 -17.91 4.00
C VAL A 261 -2.97 -17.93 3.63
N LEU A 262 -3.24 -17.90 2.33
CA LEU A 262 -4.59 -18.07 1.80
C LEU A 262 -4.77 -19.53 1.39
N PRO A 263 -5.95 -20.13 1.63
CA PRO A 263 -6.24 -21.44 1.07
C PRO A 263 -6.15 -21.30 -0.44
N THR A 264 -5.36 -22.16 -1.06
CA THR A 264 -5.33 -22.32 -2.52
C THR A 264 -6.76 -22.46 -3.01
N VAL A 265 -7.24 -21.46 -3.74
CA VAL A 265 -8.44 -21.57 -4.57
C VAL A 265 -8.15 -22.49 -5.74
#